data_AF-A0A5D2EN18-F1
#
_entry.id   AF-A0A5D2EN18-F1
#
_cell.length_a   1.000
_cell.length_b   1.000
_cell.length_c   1.000
_cell.angle_alpha   90.00
_cell.angle_beta   90.00
_cell.angle_gamma   90.00
#
_symmetry.space_group_name_H-M   'P 1'
#
loop_
_entity.id
_entity.type
_entity.pdbx_description
1 polymer ?
#
loop_
_entity_poly.entity_id
_entity_poly.type
_entity_poly.pdbx_seq_one_letter_code
_entity_poly.pdbx_strand_id
1 'polypeptide(L)'
;MRFMTWFKQEKETNIKLFIDIHNMFLMVTGFMNYGHQTILAARYIGQGFMITLSHTNRLPVTIQYPYEKLITSERFCGRIHFEFDECIACEVCVRVCPINLPIVGWKFETDIRKNDCLITVLISEFVYFVRETNLFIFKIDKDLKGIYTNLLFELFKLFELFKL
;
A
#
# COMPACT_ATOMS: atom_id res chain seq x y z
N MET A 1 32.40 -49.02 -72.16
CA MET A 1 32.24 -48.08 -71.03
C MET A 1 30.86 -48.09 -70.34
N ARG A 2 29.79 -48.61 -70.96
CA ARG A 2 28.40 -48.53 -70.46
C ARG A 2 28.04 -49.46 -69.27
N PHE A 3 28.85 -50.50 -69.04
CA PHE A 3 28.65 -51.47 -67.94
C PHE A 3 29.08 -50.90 -66.58
N MET A 4 30.21 -50.20 -66.52
CA MET A 4 30.69 -49.59 -65.28
C MET A 4 29.82 -48.43 -64.80
N THR A 5 29.17 -47.69 -65.71
CA THR A 5 28.21 -46.65 -65.35
C THR A 5 26.94 -47.23 -64.73
N TRP A 6 26.48 -48.41 -65.19
CA TRP A 6 25.31 -49.09 -64.63
C TRP A 6 25.57 -49.64 -63.23
N PHE A 7 26.72 -50.29 -63.01
CA PHE A 7 27.14 -50.80 -61.70
C PHE A 7 27.38 -49.68 -60.66
N LYS A 8 27.87 -48.52 -61.11
CA LYS A 8 28.02 -47.33 -60.26
C LYS A 8 26.66 -46.74 -59.87
N GLN A 9 25.71 -46.73 -60.80
CA GLN A 9 24.35 -46.23 -60.56
C GLN A 9 23.56 -47.12 -59.61
N GLU A 10 23.73 -48.45 -59.65
CA GLU A 10 23.08 -49.39 -58.73
C GLU A 10 23.65 -49.33 -57.31
N LYS A 11 24.95 -49.06 -57.13
CA LYS A 11 25.52 -48.79 -55.81
C LYS A 11 25.04 -47.45 -55.23
N GLU A 12 24.96 -46.40 -56.05
CA GLU A 12 24.49 -45.09 -55.60
C GLU A 12 23.00 -45.08 -55.21
N THR A 13 22.15 -45.85 -55.90
CA THR A 13 20.72 -46.00 -55.53
C THR A 13 20.52 -46.79 -54.24
N ASN A 14 21.27 -47.89 -54.04
CA ASN A 14 21.21 -48.66 -52.80
C ASN A 14 21.73 -47.88 -51.59
N ILE A 15 22.79 -47.07 -51.75
CA ILE A 15 23.30 -46.19 -50.69
C ILE A 15 22.28 -45.09 -50.35
N LYS A 16 21.62 -44.48 -51.35
CA LYS A 16 20.54 -43.51 -51.12
C LYS A 16 19.37 -44.12 -50.36
N LEU A 17 18.89 -45.30 -50.77
CA LEU A 17 17.80 -45.99 -50.07
C LEU A 17 18.15 -46.28 -48.60
N PHE A 18 19.39 -46.67 -48.30
CA PHE A 18 19.84 -46.88 -46.92
C PHE A 18 19.89 -45.59 -46.10
N ILE A 19 20.39 -44.50 -46.69
CA ILE A 19 20.43 -43.17 -46.04
C ILE A 19 19.00 -42.67 -45.79
N ASP A 20 18.08 -42.85 -46.73
CA ASP A 20 16.68 -42.44 -46.60
C ASP A 20 15.95 -43.25 -45.51
N ILE A 21 16.19 -44.56 -45.41
CA ILE A 21 15.64 -45.41 -44.35
C ILE A 21 16.17 -44.98 -42.96
N HIS A 22 17.46 -44.68 -42.84
CA HIS A 22 18.05 -44.21 -41.59
C HIS A 22 17.55 -42.82 -41.19
N ASN A 23 17.44 -41.90 -42.15
CA ASN A 23 16.87 -40.56 -41.93
C ASN A 23 15.40 -40.64 -41.52
N MET A 24 14.64 -41.57 -42.11
CA MET A 24 13.25 -41.82 -41.72
C MET A 24 13.17 -42.32 -40.28
N PHE A 25 14.05 -43.22 -39.84
CA PHE A 25 14.10 -43.70 -38.45
C PHE A 25 14.47 -42.59 -37.45
N LEU A 26 15.44 -41.73 -37.80
CA LEU A 26 15.81 -40.58 -36.97
C LEU A 26 14.65 -39.58 -36.84
N MET A 27 13.88 -39.36 -37.91
CA MET A 27 12.71 -38.49 -37.88
C MET A 27 11.59 -39.07 -37.01
N VAL A 28 11.35 -40.39 -37.09
CA VAL A 28 10.35 -41.08 -36.27
C VAL A 28 10.68 -41.05 -34.78
N THR A 29 11.95 -41.26 -34.41
CA THR A 29 12.40 -41.18 -33.00
C THR A 29 12.31 -39.75 -32.46
N GLY A 30 12.62 -38.73 -33.26
CA GLY A 30 12.43 -37.33 -32.91
C GLY A 30 10.95 -36.97 -32.67
N PHE A 31 10.06 -37.44 -33.55
CA PHE A 31 8.61 -37.24 -33.40
C PHE A 31 8.07 -37.87 -32.10
N MET A 32 8.50 -39.10 -31.78
CA MET A 32 8.09 -39.77 -30.54
C MET A 32 8.55 -39.01 -29.29
N ASN A 33 9.79 -38.52 -29.27
CA ASN A 33 10.31 -37.73 -28.15
C ASN A 33 9.55 -36.40 -27.98
N TYR A 34 9.21 -35.71 -29.06
CA TYR A 34 8.40 -34.48 -29.01
C TYR A 34 6.98 -34.74 -28.50
N GLY A 35 6.35 -35.84 -28.95
CA GLY A 35 5.04 -36.27 -28.46
C GLY A 35 5.05 -36.53 -26.96
N HIS A 36 6.08 -37.23 -26.46
CA HIS A 36 6.24 -37.50 -25.04
C HIS A 36 6.35 -36.21 -24.20
N GLN A 37 7.17 -35.24 -24.63
CA GLN A 37 7.29 -33.95 -23.93
C GLN A 37 5.98 -33.16 -23.93
N THR A 38 5.25 -33.18 -25.04
CA THR A 38 3.95 -32.49 -25.17
C THR A 38 2.92 -33.04 -24.19
N ILE A 39 2.87 -34.36 -24.00
CA ILE A 39 1.96 -35.01 -23.04
C ILE A 39 2.34 -34.64 -21.60
N LEU A 40 3.64 -34.61 -21.26
CA LEU A 40 4.09 -34.19 -19.94
C LEU A 40 3.68 -32.73 -19.66
N ALA A 41 3.94 -31.82 -20.60
CA ALA A 41 3.53 -30.42 -20.48
C ALA A 41 2.01 -30.28 -20.30
N ALA A 42 1.22 -30.98 -21.11
CA ALA A 42 -0.24 -30.99 -21.01
C ALA A 42 -0.73 -31.50 -19.64
N ARG A 43 -0.07 -32.51 -19.07
CA ARG A 43 -0.39 -33.04 -17.74
C ARG A 43 -0.17 -32.00 -16.63
N TYR A 44 0.95 -31.28 -16.65
CA TYR A 44 1.22 -30.23 -15.66
C TYR A 44 0.25 -29.06 -15.79
N ILE A 45 -0.08 -28.66 -17.02
CA ILE A 45 -1.08 -27.65 -17.30
C ILE A 45 -2.45 -28.09 -16.77
N GLY A 46 -2.84 -29.34 -17.04
CA GLY A 46 -4.09 -29.91 -16.54
C GLY A 46 -4.15 -29.96 -15.00
N GLN A 47 -3.04 -30.25 -14.32
CA GLN A 47 -2.96 -30.19 -12.86
C GLN A 47 -3.17 -28.77 -12.33
N GLY A 48 -2.56 -27.77 -12.96
CA GLY A 48 -2.79 -26.36 -12.61
C GLY A 48 -4.24 -25.94 -12.79
N PHE A 49 -4.84 -26.28 -13.93
CA PHE A 49 -6.25 -25.99 -14.20
C PHE A 49 -7.19 -26.66 -13.20
N MET A 50 -6.95 -27.92 -12.83
CA MET A 50 -7.75 -28.63 -11.82
C MET A 50 -7.77 -27.89 -10.48
N ILE A 51 -6.62 -27.34 -10.06
CA ILE A 51 -6.53 -26.55 -8.83
C ILE A 51 -7.34 -25.25 -8.96
N THR A 52 -7.22 -24.54 -10.09
CA THR A 52 -8.00 -23.30 -10.29
C THR A 52 -9.51 -23.56 -10.29
N LEU A 53 -9.96 -24.65 -10.94
CA LEU A 53 -11.35 -25.06 -10.96
C LEU A 53 -11.84 -25.49 -9.55
N SER A 54 -10.97 -26.06 -8.72
CA SER A 54 -11.33 -26.36 -7.33
C SER A 54 -11.58 -25.10 -6.48
N HIS A 55 -10.96 -23.96 -6.84
CA HIS A 55 -11.17 -22.69 -6.16
C HIS A 55 -12.47 -22.00 -6.57
N THR A 56 -12.98 -22.23 -7.78
CA THR A 56 -14.27 -21.66 -8.21
C THR A 56 -15.47 -22.23 -7.46
N ASN A 57 -15.34 -23.42 -6.87
CA ASN A 57 -16.37 -24.03 -6.04
C ASN A 57 -16.36 -23.55 -4.57
N ARG A 58 -15.39 -22.71 -4.17
CA ARG A 58 -15.35 -22.14 -2.82
C ARG A 58 -16.14 -20.85 -2.77
N LEU A 59 -16.78 -20.59 -1.64
CA LEU A 59 -17.43 -19.30 -1.39
C LEU A 59 -16.38 -18.17 -1.30
N PRO A 60 -16.68 -16.97 -1.82
CA PRO A 60 -15.75 -15.84 -1.72
C PRO A 60 -15.60 -15.39 -0.26
N VAL A 61 -14.36 -15.19 0.18
CA VAL A 61 -14.01 -14.68 1.53
C VAL A 61 -14.05 -13.14 1.60
N THR A 62 -14.37 -12.48 0.49
CA THR A 62 -14.40 -11.02 0.38
C THR A 62 -15.57 -10.43 1.15
N ILE A 63 -15.31 -9.37 1.92
CA ILE A 63 -16.34 -8.59 2.62
C ILE A 63 -16.70 -7.38 1.76
N GLN A 64 -18.00 -7.11 1.58
CA GLN A 64 -18.48 -6.08 0.66
C GLN A 64 -18.41 -4.68 1.29
N TYR A 65 -17.29 -3.98 1.10
CA TYR A 65 -17.23 -2.55 1.43
C TYR A 65 -18.07 -1.74 0.42
N PRO A 66 -18.83 -0.70 0.81
CA PRO A 66 -18.95 -0.08 2.15
C PRO A 66 -20.08 -0.65 3.03
N TYR A 67 -20.80 -1.65 2.54
CA TYR A 67 -22.03 -2.18 3.18
C TYR A 67 -21.72 -3.03 4.40
N GLU A 68 -20.69 -3.86 4.33
CA GLU A 68 -20.23 -4.74 5.39
C GLU A 68 -18.89 -4.24 5.93
N LYS A 69 -18.81 -4.07 7.26
CA LYS A 69 -17.58 -3.65 7.94
C LYS A 69 -16.99 -4.81 8.73
N LEU A 70 -15.67 -4.91 8.68
CA LEU A 70 -14.91 -5.81 9.54
C LEU A 70 -15.01 -5.38 11.00
N ILE A 71 -15.15 -6.37 11.89
CA ILE A 71 -15.09 -6.14 13.34
C ILE A 71 -13.64 -5.83 13.69
N THR A 72 -13.37 -4.61 14.16
CA THR A 72 -12.05 -4.21 14.65
C THR A 72 -11.80 -4.81 16.02
N SER A 73 -10.53 -5.10 16.34
CA SER A 73 -10.14 -5.53 17.68
C SER A 73 -10.31 -4.39 18.70
N GLU A 74 -10.45 -4.75 19.98
CA GLU A 74 -10.56 -3.75 21.08
C GLU A 74 -9.34 -2.83 21.18
N ARG A 75 -8.16 -3.31 20.75
CA ARG A 75 -6.90 -2.55 20.75
C ARG A 75 -6.54 -1.98 19.38
N PHE A 76 -7.51 -1.84 18.48
CA PHE A 76 -7.26 -1.24 17.18
C PHE A 76 -6.89 0.24 17.35
N CYS A 77 -5.68 0.60 16.92
CA CYS A 77 -5.22 1.99 16.92
C CYS A 77 -5.85 2.75 15.74
N GLY A 78 -7.02 3.34 15.98
CA GLY A 78 -7.68 4.24 15.04
C GLY A 78 -7.14 5.67 15.11
N ARG A 79 -8.05 6.63 15.19
CA ARG A 79 -7.69 8.04 15.41
C ARG A 79 -7.48 8.30 16.89
N ILE A 80 -6.52 9.15 17.22
CA ILE A 80 -6.27 9.58 18.59
C ILE A 80 -7.41 10.54 18.98
N HIS A 81 -8.13 10.20 20.05
CA HIS A 81 -9.06 11.11 20.70
C HIS A 81 -8.27 11.98 21.68
N PHE A 82 -8.52 13.28 21.67
CA PHE A 82 -7.83 14.25 22.52
C PHE A 82 -8.85 15.03 23.34
N GLU A 83 -8.72 14.93 24.66
CA GLU A 83 -9.52 15.68 25.63
C GLU A 83 -8.68 16.83 26.17
N PHE A 84 -9.18 18.06 26.04
CA PHE A 84 -8.42 19.27 26.35
C PHE A 84 -8.33 19.52 27.86
N ASP A 85 -9.37 19.19 28.61
CA ASP A 85 -9.49 19.54 30.03
C ASP A 85 -8.53 18.73 30.92
N GLU A 86 -8.10 17.55 30.47
CA GLU A 86 -7.13 16.69 31.17
C GLU A 86 -5.67 17.03 30.84
N CYS A 87 -5.43 17.81 29.78
CA CYS A 87 -4.08 18.11 29.32
C CYS A 87 -3.42 19.16 30.23
N ILE A 88 -2.32 18.80 30.88
CA ILE A 88 -1.52 19.72 31.72
C ILE A 88 -0.30 20.32 31.00
N ALA A 89 -0.25 20.23 29.67
CA ALA A 89 0.87 20.71 28.85
C ALA A 89 2.26 20.16 29.26
N CYS A 90 2.35 18.87 29.59
CA CYS A 90 3.59 18.22 30.06
C CYS A 90 4.58 17.81 28.95
N GLU A 91 4.20 17.98 27.68
CA GLU A 91 5.03 17.66 26.49
C GLU A 91 5.53 16.20 26.41
N VAL A 92 4.95 15.26 27.16
CA VAL A 92 5.32 13.84 27.08
C VAL A 92 4.96 13.25 25.71
N CYS A 93 3.82 13.65 25.16
CA CYS A 93 3.37 13.21 23.84
C CYS A 93 4.35 13.57 22.72
N VAL A 94 5.03 14.72 22.81
CA VAL A 94 6.06 15.15 21.84
C VAL A 94 7.31 14.30 21.99
N ARG A 95 7.81 14.16 23.23
CA ARG A 95 9.05 13.44 23.54
C ARG A 95 8.99 11.94 23.21
N VAL A 96 7.83 11.32 23.38
CA VAL A 96 7.63 9.88 23.09
C VAL A 96 7.36 9.64 21.61
N CYS A 97 6.85 10.63 20.87
CA CYS A 97 6.53 10.47 19.46
C CYS A 97 7.83 10.29 18.64
N PRO A 98 7.99 9.20 17.86
CA PRO A 98 9.22 8.96 17.09
C PRO A 98 9.48 10.03 16.02
N ILE A 99 8.45 10.78 15.62
CA ILE A 99 8.52 11.81 14.57
C ILE A 99 8.20 13.23 15.10
N ASN A 100 8.04 13.40 16.42
CA ASN A 100 7.64 14.68 17.04
C ASN A 100 6.40 15.31 16.38
N LEU A 101 5.35 14.52 16.13
CA LEU A 101 4.14 14.98 15.45
C LEU A 101 3.27 15.95 16.27
N PRO A 102 2.90 15.66 17.54
CA PRO A 102 2.07 16.58 18.30
C PRO A 102 2.89 17.82 18.64
N ILE A 103 2.31 18.99 18.45
CA ILE A 103 2.95 20.25 18.83
C ILE A 103 2.12 20.82 19.98
N VAL A 104 2.76 20.97 21.13
CA VAL A 104 2.14 21.52 22.35
C VAL A 104 2.74 22.90 22.57
N GLY A 105 1.89 23.90 22.77
CA GLY A 105 2.29 25.24 23.22
C GLY A 105 1.39 25.70 24.35
N TRP A 106 1.93 26.44 25.30
CA TRP A 106 1.17 27.06 26.37
C TRP A 106 1.68 28.49 26.57
N LYS A 107 0.76 29.41 26.85
CA LYS A 107 1.10 30.79 27.24
C LYS A 107 0.55 31.04 28.64
N PHE A 108 1.41 31.51 29.53
CA PHE A 108 1.02 31.92 30.87
C PHE A 108 0.76 33.43 30.86
N GLU A 109 -0.48 33.84 31.02
CA GLU A 109 -0.85 35.25 31.18
C GLU A 109 -0.96 35.55 32.69
N THR A 110 -0.18 36.51 33.18
CA THR A 110 -0.03 36.75 34.63
C THR A 110 -1.23 37.46 35.30
N ASP A 111 -2.28 37.78 34.55
CA ASP A 111 -3.45 38.54 35.03
C ASP A 111 -4.70 37.67 35.30
N ILE A 112 -4.62 36.34 35.19
CA ILE A 112 -5.78 35.46 35.33
C ILE A 112 -5.59 34.45 36.49
N ARG A 113 -6.62 34.30 37.33
CA ARG A 113 -6.60 33.52 38.58
C ARG A 113 -6.37 32.03 38.31
N LYS A 114 -5.14 31.54 38.50
CA LYS A 114 -4.64 30.17 38.82
C LYS A 114 -5.19 28.92 38.09
N ASN A 115 -6.31 28.99 37.38
CA ASN A 115 -6.97 27.89 36.67
C ASN A 115 -7.04 28.12 35.15
N ASP A 116 -6.64 29.30 34.66
CA ASP A 116 -6.75 29.67 33.24
C ASP A 116 -5.39 29.61 32.54
N CYS A 117 -4.92 28.38 32.27
CA CYS A 117 -3.81 28.18 31.34
C CYS A 117 -4.36 28.16 29.90
N LEU A 118 -3.93 29.11 29.06
CA LEU A 118 -4.20 29.08 27.62
C LEU A 118 -3.32 28.01 26.97
N ILE A 119 -3.87 26.81 26.83
CA ILE A 119 -3.20 25.68 26.17
C ILE A 119 -3.51 25.73 24.67
N THR A 120 -2.47 25.90 23.86
CA THR A 120 -2.53 25.85 22.40
C THR A 120 -2.02 24.48 21.94
N VAL A 121 -2.92 23.54 21.65
CA VAL A 121 -2.54 22.24 21.08
C VAL A 121 -2.68 22.31 19.56
N LEU A 122 -1.61 22.00 18.83
CA LEU A 122 -1.60 21.96 17.38
C LEU A 122 -1.68 20.49 16.94
N ILE A 123 -2.88 20.05 16.55
CA ILE A 123 -3.06 18.76 15.88
C ILE A 123 -3.34 19.04 14.40
N SER A 124 -2.37 18.68 13.56
CA SER A 124 -2.43 18.57 12.09
C SER A 124 -2.69 19.81 11.21
N GLU A 125 -3.34 20.89 11.66
CA GLU A 125 -3.54 22.17 10.91
C GLU A 125 -4.44 23.19 11.65
N PHE A 126 -4.99 22.83 12.81
CA PHE A 126 -5.93 23.67 13.56
C PHE A 126 -5.27 24.24 14.82
N VAL A 127 -5.41 25.54 15.05
CA VAL A 127 -5.09 26.19 16.33
C VAL A 127 -6.36 26.21 17.16
N TYR A 128 -6.34 25.50 18.29
CA TYR A 128 -7.44 25.49 19.26
C TYR A 128 -7.13 26.50 20.37
N PHE A 129 -8.02 27.48 20.57
CA PHE A 129 -7.98 28.42 21.69
C PHE A 129 -9.21 28.16 22.57
N VAL A 130 -8.97 27.75 23.83
CA VAL A 130 -10.03 27.44 24.80
C VAL A 130 -10.02 28.49 25.91
N ARG A 131 -11.12 29.24 26.07
CA ARG A 131 -11.39 30.07 27.26
C ARG A 131 -12.76 29.68 27.83
N GLU A 132 -12.76 29.07 29.02
CA GLU A 132 -13.85 28.76 29.96
C GLU A 132 -15.22 28.23 29.46
N THR A 133 -15.45 28.00 28.16
CA THR A 133 -16.59 27.27 27.53
C THR A 133 -16.69 27.56 26.02
N ASN A 134 -15.88 28.48 25.47
CA ASN A 134 -15.88 28.79 24.04
C ASN A 134 -14.65 28.21 23.34
N LEU A 135 -14.90 27.21 22.49
CA LEU A 135 -13.92 26.64 21.57
C LEU A 135 -13.84 27.54 20.33
N PHE A 136 -12.76 28.34 20.21
CA PHE A 136 -12.50 29.08 18.98
C PHE A 136 -11.61 28.22 18.06
N ILE A 137 -12.18 27.80 16.93
CA ILE A 137 -11.49 26.98 15.92
C ILE A 137 -10.97 27.91 14.82
N PHE A 138 -9.66 28.10 14.74
CA PHE A 138 -9.03 28.82 13.63
C PHE A 138 -8.24 27.83 12.76
N LYS A 139 -8.54 27.83 11.46
CA LYS A 139 -7.78 27.10 10.44
C LYS A 139 -6.57 27.96 10.07
N ILE A 140 -5.34 27.47 10.29
CA ILE A 140 -4.12 28.20 9.93
C ILE A 140 -3.27 27.31 9.02
N ASP A 141 -2.92 27.83 7.84
CA ASP A 141 -2.03 27.15 6.89
C ASP A 141 -0.63 26.96 7.46
N LYS A 142 -0.03 25.79 7.15
CA LYS A 142 1.17 25.21 7.77
C LYS A 142 2.44 26.09 7.74
N ASP A 143 2.52 27.07 6.85
CA ASP A 143 3.78 27.77 6.53
C ASP A 143 3.97 29.10 7.27
N LEU A 144 2.96 29.62 7.97
CA LEU A 144 3.02 30.94 8.62
C LEU A 144 2.99 30.91 10.17
N LYS A 145 3.36 29.76 10.77
CA LYS A 145 3.33 29.50 12.22
C LYS A 145 4.06 30.52 13.12
N GLY A 146 5.07 31.22 12.59
CA GLY A 146 5.84 32.21 13.37
C GLY A 146 5.28 33.63 13.35
N ILE A 147 4.53 33.99 12.30
CA ILE A 147 4.11 35.38 12.05
C ILE A 147 2.71 35.63 12.62
N TYR A 148 1.79 34.67 12.51
CA TYR A 148 0.40 34.87 12.95
C TYR A 148 0.18 34.69 14.45
N THR A 149 1.04 34.03 15.22
CA THR A 149 0.79 33.83 16.67
C THR A 149 0.90 35.13 17.48
N ASN A 150 1.68 36.10 17.00
CA ASN A 150 1.74 37.44 17.57
C ASN A 150 0.67 38.37 16.97
N LEU A 151 0.43 38.27 15.66
CA LEU A 151 -0.55 39.10 14.97
C LEU A 151 -2.01 38.77 15.36
N LEU A 152 -2.30 37.49 15.61
CA LEU A 152 -3.62 37.01 16.03
C LEU A 152 -3.87 37.30 17.52
N PHE A 153 -2.82 37.38 18.34
CA PHE A 153 -2.89 37.87 19.72
C PHE A 153 -3.15 39.38 19.79
N GLU A 154 -2.50 40.17 18.92
CA GLU A 154 -2.79 41.61 18.77
C GLU A 154 -4.17 41.88 18.15
N LEU A 155 -4.62 41.06 17.20
CA LEU A 155 -6.00 41.12 16.70
C LEU A 155 -7.03 40.73 17.76
N PHE A 156 -6.71 39.81 18.69
CA PHE A 156 -7.59 39.46 19.81
C PHE A 156 -7.70 40.63 20.82
N LYS A 157 -6.59 41.32 21.13
CA LYS A 157 -6.61 42.57 21.90
C LYS A 157 -7.42 43.67 21.22
N LEU A 158 -7.30 43.81 19.90
CA LEU A 158 -8.10 44.75 19.10
C LEU A 158 -9.60 44.40 19.11
N PHE A 159 -9.95 43.11 19.13
CA PHE A 159 -11.34 42.66 19.20
C PHE A 159 -11.97 42.85 20.60
N GLU A 160 -11.18 42.80 21.68
CA GLU A 160 -11.61 43.22 23.02
C GLU A 160 -11.77 44.76 23.14
N LEU A 161 -10.95 45.54 22.43
CA LEU A 161 -11.06 47.02 22.36
C LEU A 161 -12.27 47.51 21.53
N PHE A 162 -12.77 46.70 20.59
CA PHE A 162 -13.93 47.04 19.73
C PHE A 162 -15.29 46.56 20.27
N LYS A 163 -15.34 45.92 21.44
CA LYS A 163 -16.58 45.78 22.23
C LYS A 163 -16.80 47.06 23.06
N LEU A 164 -17.16 48.14 22.37
CA LEU A 164 -17.96 49.24 22.92
C LEU A 164 -19.44 48.93 22.71
#